data_AF-A0A151AVC0-F1
#
_entry.id   AF-A0A151AVC0-F1
#
_cell.length_a   1.000
_cell.length_b   1.000
_cell.length_c   1.000
_cell.angle_alpha   90.00
_cell.angle_beta   90.00
_cell.angle_gamma   90.00
#
_symmetry.space_group_name_H-M   'P 1'
#
loop_
_entity.id
_entity.type
_entity.pdbx_description
1 polymer ?
#
loop_
_entity_poly.entity_id
_entity_poly.type
_entity_poly.pdbx_seq_one_letter_code
_entity_poly.pdbx_strand_id
1 'polypeptide(L)'
;MSEQMLYTISVVADLLGIQPGTLRVWERHKLIQPARKNGRRLYSNNDLKRLRFIQKLIDKGFNLNSIKHYLAFYPCWLYEDCPACSRKTERIGCAKPCWKEEGTYCQISFDDPSLCNTCPHRSQEIK
;
A
#
# COMPACT_ATOMS: atom_id res chain seq x y z
N MET A 1 -16.35 10.61 -7.52
CA MET A 1 -15.41 11.11 -6.51
C MET A 1 -15.56 10.21 -5.30
N SER A 2 -14.66 9.24 -5.08
CA SER A 2 -14.73 8.38 -3.91
C SER A 2 -14.35 9.19 -2.68
N GLU A 3 -15.28 9.32 -1.74
CA GLU A 3 -15.05 9.95 -0.45
C GLU A 3 -14.04 9.10 0.32
N GLN A 4 -12.76 9.48 0.27
CA GLN A 4 -11.70 8.75 0.97
C GLN A 4 -11.94 8.94 2.48
N MET A 5 -12.49 7.92 3.14
CA MET A 5 -12.53 7.90 4.59
C MET A 5 -11.10 8.00 5.13
N LEU A 6 -10.88 9.03 5.94
CA LEU A 6 -9.60 9.33 6.58
C LEU A 6 -9.70 9.01 8.08
N TYR A 7 -8.82 8.14 8.55
CA TYR A 7 -8.76 7.67 9.93
C TYR A 7 -7.60 8.33 10.67
N THR A 8 -7.75 8.53 11.98
CA THR A 8 -6.63 8.93 12.84
C THR A 8 -5.81 7.73 13.27
N ILE A 9 -4.60 7.96 13.79
CA ILE A 9 -3.72 6.87 14.25
C ILE A 9 -4.38 5.97 15.30
N SER A 10 -5.17 6.55 16.21
CA SER A 10 -5.86 5.79 17.26
C SER A 10 -6.90 4.86 16.64
N VAL A 11 -7.74 5.38 15.75
CA VAL A 11 -8.77 4.57 15.07
C VAL A 11 -8.13 3.43 14.26
N VAL A 12 -7.04 3.71 13.54
CA VAL A 12 -6.32 2.67 12.79
C VAL A 12 -5.73 1.61 13.69
N ALA A 13 -5.12 2.01 14.81
CA ALA A 13 -4.54 1.10 15.78
C ALA A 13 -5.61 0.17 16.38
N ASP A 14 -6.77 0.73 16.73
CA ASP A 14 -7.93 -0.03 17.24
C ASP A 14 -8.45 -1.02 16.18
N LEU A 15 -8.60 -0.58 14.92
CA LEU A 15 -9.04 -1.41 13.79
C LEU A 15 -8.08 -2.55 13.42
N LEU A 16 -6.82 -2.46 13.84
CA LEU A 16 -5.78 -3.47 13.65
C LEU A 16 -5.53 -4.31 14.92
N GLY A 17 -6.11 -3.91 16.06
CA GLY A 17 -5.86 -4.55 17.35
C GLY A 17 -4.41 -4.40 17.82
N ILE A 18 -3.74 -3.29 17.49
CA ILE A 18 -2.34 -3.04 17.86
C ILE A 18 -2.20 -1.74 18.65
N GLN A 19 -1.07 -1.57 19.33
CA GLN A 19 -0.76 -0.31 19.98
C GLN A 19 -0.40 0.79 18.95
N PRO A 20 -0.79 2.06 19.16
CA PRO A 20 -0.36 3.18 18.31
C PRO A 20 1.16 3.31 18.17
N GLY A 21 1.92 2.88 19.19
CA GLY A 21 3.39 2.81 19.15
C GLY A 21 3.91 1.90 18.04
N THR A 22 3.28 0.74 17.83
CA THR A 22 3.61 -0.20 16.75
C THR A 22 3.41 0.43 15.38
N LEU A 23 2.31 1.16 15.18
CA LEU A 23 2.06 1.87 13.93
C LEU A 23 3.15 2.93 13.64
N ARG A 24 3.58 3.67 14.67
CA ARG A 24 4.68 4.64 14.56
C ARG A 24 6.02 3.96 14.23
N VAL A 25 6.26 2.75 14.71
CA VAL A 25 7.43 1.95 14.32
C VAL A 25 7.35 1.65 12.83
N TRP A 26 6.22 1.14 12.33
CA TRP A 26 6.07 0.83 10.90
C TRP A 26 6.23 2.06 10.00
N GLU A 27 5.71 3.23 10.41
CA GLU A 27 5.96 4.51 9.75
C GLU A 27 7.45 4.87 9.70
N ARG A 28 8.19 4.75 10.81
CA ARG A 28 9.63 5.03 10.86
C ARG A 28 10.43 4.12 9.93
N HIS A 29 10.01 2.88 9.77
CA HIS A 29 10.60 1.94 8.81
C HIS A 29 10.18 2.20 7.34
N LYS A 30 9.42 3.27 7.08
CA LYS A 30 8.89 3.63 5.75
C LYS A 30 8.03 2.52 5.15
N LEU A 31 7.39 1.70 5.99
CA LEU A 31 6.42 0.72 5.52
C LEU A 31 5.11 1.39 5.11
N ILE A 32 4.82 2.58 5.64
CA ILE A 32 3.66 3.39 5.29
C ILE A 32 3.95 4.88 5.48
N GLN A 33 3.29 5.73 4.71
CA GLN A 33 3.40 7.18 4.79
C GLN A 33 1.99 7.80 4.76
N PRO A 34 1.36 7.99 5.92
CA PRO A 34 0.03 8.58 5.97
C PRO A 34 0.06 10.05 5.57
N ALA A 35 -1.03 10.52 4.95
CA ALA A 35 -1.20 11.92 4.63
C ALA A 35 -1.21 12.78 5.91
N ARG A 36 -0.75 14.02 5.81
CA ARG A 36 -0.87 15.00 6.89
C ARG A 36 -1.80 16.12 6.50
N LYS A 37 -2.80 16.38 7.35
CA LYS A 37 -3.70 17.54 7.23
C LYS A 37 -3.70 18.30 8.54
N ASN A 38 -3.37 19.59 8.51
CA ASN A 38 -3.26 20.44 9.70
C ASN A 38 -2.39 19.82 10.81
N GLY A 39 -1.24 19.25 10.44
CA GLY A 39 -0.31 18.60 11.37
C GLY A 39 -0.74 17.22 11.91
N ARG A 40 -1.96 16.76 11.61
CA ARG A 40 -2.48 15.44 12.02
C ARG A 40 -2.24 14.40 10.93
N ARG A 41 -1.84 13.20 11.32
CA ARG A 41 -1.75 12.04 10.43
C ARG A 41 -3.14 11.51 10.14
N LEU A 42 -3.42 11.28 8.86
CA LEU A 42 -4.65 10.74 8.34
C LEU A 42 -4.34 9.56 7.44
N TYR A 43 -4.94 8.42 7.74
CA TYR A 43 -4.76 7.18 7.00
C TYR A 43 -5.99 6.95 6.15
N SER A 44 -5.79 6.59 4.89
CA SER A 44 -6.86 6.20 3.97
C SER A 44 -7.29 4.74 4.16
N ASN A 45 -8.35 4.33 3.47
CA ASN A 45 -8.70 2.92 3.33
C ASN A 45 -7.58 2.07 2.72
N ASN A 46 -6.83 2.62 1.75
CA ASN A 46 -5.65 1.96 1.17
C ASN A 46 -4.55 1.75 2.20
N ASP A 47 -4.33 2.74 3.08
CA ASP A 47 -3.37 2.62 4.17
C ASP A 47 -3.77 1.50 5.12
N LEU A 48 -5.04 1.43 5.50
CA LEU A 48 -5.56 0.38 6.36
C LEU A 48 -5.40 -1.02 5.74
N LYS A 49 -5.69 -1.18 4.44
CA LYS A 49 -5.47 -2.43 3.71
C LYS A 49 -3.99 -2.83 3.70
N ARG A 50 -3.10 -1.87 3.44
CA ARG A 50 -1.65 -2.08 3.48
C ARG A 50 -1.18 -2.52 4.86
N LEU A 51 -1.68 -1.88 5.92
CA LEU A 51 -1.33 -2.20 7.30
C LEU A 51 -1.79 -3.60 7.72
N ARG A 52 -3.01 -4.02 7.33
CA ARG A 52 -3.46 -5.41 7.52
C ARG A 52 -2.56 -6.41 6.80
N PHE A 53 -2.10 -6.06 5.59
CA PHE A 53 -1.18 -6.92 4.85
C PHE A 53 0.19 -7.02 5.53
N ILE A 54 0.74 -5.90 6.02
CA ILE A 54 1.98 -5.88 6.81
C ILE A 54 1.82 -6.74 8.06
N GLN A 55 0.72 -6.62 8.79
CA GLN A 55 0.42 -7.44 9.97
C GLN A 55 0.47 -8.93 9.64
N LYS A 56 -0.21 -9.37 8.57
CA LYS A 56 -0.16 -10.77 8.10
C LYS A 56 1.26 -11.25 7.77
N LEU A 57 2.14 -10.39 7.25
CA LEU A 57 3.52 -10.77 6.98
C LEU A 57 4.33 -10.90 8.28
N ILE A 58 4.10 -10.02 9.24
CA ILE A 58 4.71 -10.11 10.57
C ILE A 58 4.26 -11.40 11.28
N ASP A 59 2.97 -11.73 11.21
CA ASP A 59 2.41 -12.97 11.79
C ASP A 59 3.03 -14.24 11.15
N LYS A 60 3.50 -14.13 9.90
CA LYS A 60 4.25 -15.19 9.20
C LYS A 60 5.76 -15.20 9.53
N GLY A 61 6.22 -14.38 10.45
CA GLY A 61 7.61 -14.32 10.90
C GLY A 61 8.51 -13.37 10.11
N PHE A 62 7.97 -12.55 9.20
CA PHE A 62 8.79 -11.56 8.48
C PHE A 62 9.16 -10.40 9.41
N ASN A 63 10.43 -10.01 9.41
CA ASN A 63 10.86 -8.78 10.06
C ASN A 63 10.58 -7.54 9.17
N LEU A 64 10.66 -6.34 9.76
CA LEU A 64 10.30 -5.10 9.06
C LEU A 64 11.17 -4.80 7.82
N ASN A 65 12.45 -5.19 7.82
CA ASN A 65 13.32 -4.99 6.67
C ASN A 65 12.95 -5.95 5.53
N SER A 66 12.72 -7.22 5.85
CA SER A 66 12.22 -8.22 4.90
C SER A 66 10.89 -7.79 4.31
N ILE A 67 9.97 -7.25 5.11
CA ILE A 67 8.69 -6.72 4.63
C ILE A 67 8.90 -5.55 3.68
N LYS A 68 9.80 -4.61 4.02
CA LYS A 68 10.09 -3.47 3.15
C LYS A 68 10.60 -3.93 1.78
N HIS A 69 11.54 -4.87 1.75
CA HIS A 69 12.04 -5.45 0.51
C HIS A 69 10.95 -6.22 -0.23
N TYR A 70 10.22 -7.08 0.46
CA TYR A 70 9.11 -7.86 -0.08
C TYR A 70 8.05 -6.96 -0.73
N LEU A 71 7.63 -5.89 -0.07
CA LEU A 71 6.65 -4.95 -0.62
C LEU A 71 7.13 -4.22 -1.88
N ALA A 72 8.45 -4.14 -2.12
CA ALA A 72 9.00 -3.60 -3.37
C ALA A 72 8.94 -4.60 -4.54
N PHE A 73 8.82 -5.90 -4.27
CA PHE A 73 8.87 -6.97 -5.26
C PHE A 73 7.51 -7.58 -5.64
N TYR A 74 6.37 -7.11 -5.11
CA TYR A 74 5.05 -7.73 -5.35
C TYR A 74 4.18 -7.03 -6.40
N PRO A 75 4.24 -7.48 -7.66
CA PRO A 75 3.20 -7.34 -8.66
C PRO A 75 2.20 -8.50 -8.57
N CYS A 76 1.10 -8.38 -7.81
CA CYS A 76 -0.10 -9.26 -7.68
C CYS A 76 -0.09 -10.82 -7.78
N TRP A 77 0.94 -11.55 -8.23
CA TRP A 77 0.77 -12.89 -8.81
C TRP A 77 0.70 -14.09 -7.84
N LEU A 78 0.81 -13.91 -6.51
CA LEU A 78 0.98 -15.03 -5.57
C LEU A 78 -0.28 -15.43 -4.77
N TYR A 79 -1.43 -14.80 -4.98
CA TYR A 79 -2.67 -15.21 -4.30
C TYR A 79 -3.68 -15.71 -5.33
N GLU A 80 -4.19 -16.93 -5.12
CA GLU A 80 -5.18 -17.60 -5.99
C GLU A 80 -6.46 -16.76 -6.16
N ASP A 81 -6.81 -15.93 -5.18
CA ASP A 81 -7.99 -15.05 -5.19
C ASP A 81 -7.64 -13.56 -5.34
N CYS A 82 -6.71 -13.19 -6.25
CA CYS A 82 -6.45 -11.78 -6.56
C CYS A 82 -7.26 -11.30 -7.79
N PRO A 83 -8.43 -10.66 -7.62
CA PRO A 83 -9.34 -10.34 -8.72
C PRO A 83 -8.80 -9.32 -9.75
N ALA A 84 -7.73 -8.59 -9.40
CA ALA A 84 -7.27 -7.41 -10.14
C ALA A 84 -6.24 -7.67 -11.25
N CYS A 85 -5.79 -8.92 -11.45
CA CYS A 85 -4.86 -9.28 -12.54
C CYS A 85 -5.41 -10.39 -13.46
N SER A 86 -6.67 -10.82 -13.28
CA SER A 86 -7.20 -12.04 -13.92
C SER A 86 -8.02 -11.81 -15.21
N ARG A 87 -8.19 -10.58 -15.69
CA ARG A 87 -8.96 -10.32 -16.92
C ARG A 87 -8.14 -9.53 -17.93
N LYS A 88 -7.37 -10.27 -18.73
CA LYS A 88 -6.72 -9.85 -19.98
C LYS A 88 -6.02 -8.49 -19.93
N THR A 89 -4.79 -8.46 -19.45
CA THR A 89 -3.86 -7.40 -19.88
C THR A 89 -2.78 -8.06 -20.70
N GLU A 90 -2.82 -7.86 -22.01
CA GLU A 90 -1.73 -8.13 -22.97
C GLU A 90 -0.47 -7.26 -22.67
N ARG A 91 -0.40 -6.64 -21.49
CA ARG A 91 0.64 -5.70 -21.07
C ARG A 91 1.47 -6.31 -19.95
N ILE A 92 2.74 -6.50 -20.25
CA ILE A 92 3.83 -6.72 -19.28
C ILE A 92 3.88 -5.48 -18.36
N GLY A 93 3.64 -5.65 -17.06
CA GLY A 93 3.69 -4.54 -16.08
C GLY A 93 2.39 -4.18 -15.34
N CYS A 94 1.30 -4.94 -15.45
CA CYS A 94 0.12 -4.73 -14.59
C CYS A 94 0.33 -5.33 -13.19
N ALA A 95 1.29 -4.74 -12.48
CA ALA A 95 1.73 -5.08 -11.15
C ALA A 95 0.91 -4.34 -10.08
N LYS A 96 -0.37 -4.68 -9.86
CA LYS A 96 -1.09 -4.06 -8.73
C LYS A 96 -0.64 -4.72 -7.43
N PRO A 97 -0.11 -4.01 -6.42
CA PRO A 97 0.03 -4.61 -5.08
C PRO A 97 -1.35 -5.03 -4.57
N CYS A 98 -1.47 -6.24 -4.00
CA CYS A 98 -2.76 -6.81 -3.60
C CYS A 98 -3.60 -5.92 -2.64
N TRP A 99 -2.94 -5.04 -1.87
CA TRP A 99 -3.58 -4.14 -0.92
C TRP A 99 -4.07 -2.81 -1.51
N LYS A 100 -3.73 -2.48 -2.77
CA LYS A 100 -4.19 -1.25 -3.45
C LYS A 100 -5.60 -1.38 -4.02
N GLU A 101 -6.41 -0.35 -3.84
CA GLU A 101 -7.69 -0.19 -4.54
C GLU A 101 -7.52 0.03 -6.04
N GLU A 102 -8.48 -0.44 -6.84
CA GLU A 102 -8.48 -0.21 -8.29
C GLU A 102 -8.49 1.28 -8.62
N GLY A 103 -7.70 1.68 -9.61
CA GLY A 103 -7.58 3.09 -10.02
C GLY A 103 -6.85 4.01 -9.03
N THR A 104 -6.18 3.48 -7.98
CA THR A 104 -5.45 4.28 -6.97
C THR A 104 -3.93 4.02 -6.95
N TYR A 105 -3.39 3.52 -8.06
CA TYR A 105 -1.99 3.14 -8.22
C TYR A 105 -1.50 3.46 -9.64
N CYS A 106 -0.19 3.64 -9.79
CA CYS A 106 0.44 3.76 -11.10
C CYS A 106 0.69 2.38 -11.70
N GLN A 107 0.45 2.22 -13.00
CA GLN A 107 0.96 1.05 -13.74
C GLN A 107 2.45 1.27 -14.00
N ILE A 108 3.27 0.26 -13.70
CA ILE A 108 4.72 0.30 -13.92
C ILE A 108 5.07 -0.86 -14.85
N SER A 109 5.50 -0.56 -16.07
CA SER A 109 6.11 -1.54 -16.96
C SER A 109 7.62 -1.50 -16.81
N PHE A 110 8.27 -2.66 -16.89
CA PHE A 110 9.73 -2.74 -17.01
C PHE A 110 10.21 -2.20 -18.37
N ASP A 111 9.36 -2.26 -19.40
CA ASP A 111 9.71 -1.91 -20.78
C ASP A 111 9.48 -0.43 -21.10
N ASP A 112 8.59 0.24 -20.36
CA ASP A 112 8.30 1.68 -20.54
C ASP A 112 8.27 2.43 -19.20
N PRO A 113 9.41 3.00 -18.78
CA PRO A 113 9.52 3.83 -17.57
C PRO A 113 8.68 5.12 -17.64
N SER A 114 8.22 5.55 -18.82
CA SER A 114 7.47 6.79 -19.00
C SER A 114 6.04 6.71 -18.43
N LEU A 115 5.49 5.50 -18.28
CA LEU A 115 4.18 5.25 -17.64
C LEU A 115 4.15 5.75 -16.18
N CYS A 116 5.29 5.73 -15.49
CA CYS A 116 5.42 6.32 -14.17
C CYS A 116 5.34 7.85 -14.23
N ASN A 117 5.95 8.46 -15.26
CA ASN A 117 6.08 9.92 -15.36
C ASN A 117 4.75 10.64 -15.60
N THR A 118 3.85 10.02 -16.36
CA THR A 118 2.53 10.58 -16.70
C THR A 118 1.43 10.17 -15.71
N CYS A 119 1.76 9.36 -14.71
CA CYS A 119 0.78 8.86 -13.75
C CYS A 119 0.31 9.97 -12.79
N PRO A 120 -1.01 10.24 -12.70
CA PRO A 120 -1.57 11.24 -11.79
C PRO A 120 -1.37 10.88 -10.30
N HIS A 121 -1.13 9.61 -9.98
CA HIS A 121 -0.87 9.13 -8.62
C HIS A 121 0.62 9.11 -8.23
N ARG A 122 1.54 9.42 -9.15
CA ARG A 122 2.99 9.38 -8.92
C ARG A 122 3.41 10.27 -7.75
N SER A 123 2.84 11.47 -7.67
CA SER A 123 3.15 12.49 -6.66
C SER A 123 2.61 12.16 -5.27
N GLN A 124 1.68 11.19 -5.17
CA GLN A 124 1.03 10.78 -3.92
C GLN A 124 1.77 9.63 -3.22
N GLU A 125 2.65 8.91 -3.93
CA GLU A 125 3.41 7.78 -3.37
C GLU A 125 4.83 8.14 -2.90
N ILE A 126 5.29 9.38 -3.13
CA ILE A 126 6.67 9.82 -2.87
C ILE A 126 6.76 10.96 -1.82
N LYS A 127 5.67 11.32 -1.13
CA LYS A 127 5.70 12.36 -0.08
C LYS A 127 5.59 11.81 1.33
#